data_AF-A0A061IK97-F1
#
_entry.id   AF-A0A061IK97-F1
#
_cell.length_a   1.000
_cell.length_b   1.000
_cell.length_c   1.000
_cell.angle_alpha   90.00
_cell.angle_beta   90.00
_cell.angle_gamma   90.00
#
_symmetry.space_group_name_H-M   'P 1'
#
loop_
_entity.id
_entity.type
_entity.pdbx_description
1 polymer ?
#
loop_
_entity_poly.entity_id
_entity_poly.type
_entity_poly.pdbx_seq_one_letter_code
_entity_poly.pdbx_strand_id
1 'polypeptide(L)' 'DVLLLSQFIRPHGSMLPRNVTGLCLEEHRKIEECVKMAHRAGLFPNHRPRLPEGSLPKNKPKLNR' A
#
# COMPACT_ATOMS: atom_id res chain seq x y z
N ASP A 1 5.92 0.48 -11.22
CA ASP A 1 7.07 1.11 -10.58
C ASP A 1 6.72 1.46 -9.14
N VAL A 2 7.48 0.97 -8.17
CA VAL A 2 7.25 1.23 -6.74
C VAL A 2 7.55 2.67 -6.33
N LEU A 3 8.45 3.36 -7.05
CA LEU A 3 8.78 4.78 -6.79
C LEU A 3 7.66 5.72 -7.25
N LEU A 4 6.90 5.33 -8.27
CA LEU A 4 5.70 6.06 -8.68
C LEU A 4 4.56 5.84 -7.67
N LEU A 5 4.35 4.59 -7.27
CA LEU A 5 3.28 4.24 -6.33
C LEU A 5 3.50 4.83 -4.93
N SER A 6 4.75 4.96 -4.48
CA SER A 6 5.09 5.54 -3.18
C SER A 6 4.64 7.01 -3.03
N GLN A 7 4.55 7.75 -4.13
CA GLN A 7 4.11 9.14 -4.15
C GLN A 7 2.61 9.30 -3.84
N PHE A 8 1.82 8.25 -4.08
CA PHE A 8 0.36 8.27 -3.93
C PHE A 8 -0.14 7.51 -2.71
N ILE A 9 0.74 7.08 -1.81
CA ILE A 9 0.38 6.33 -0.59
C ILE A 9 0.80 7.08 0.67
N ARG A 10 0.00 6.93 1.73
CA ARG A 10 0.33 7.42 3.06
C ARG A 10 1.38 6.53 3.73
N PRO A 11 2.14 7.03 4.71
CA PRO A 11 3.08 6.22 5.49
C PRO A 11 2.49 4.97 6.15
N HIS A 12 1.16 4.92 6.34
CA HIS A 12 0.45 3.76 6.90
C HIS A 12 0.00 2.72 5.85
N GLY A 13 0.31 2.92 4.56
CA GLY A 13 0.00 1.99 3.47
C GLY A 13 -1.31 2.21 2.74
N SER A 14 -2.16 3.14 3.20
CA SER A 14 -3.39 3.51 2.51
C SER A 14 -3.12 4.48 1.36
N MET A 15 -3.80 4.33 0.23
CA MET A 15 -3.74 5.27 -0.90
C MET A 15 -4.27 6.66 -0.51
N LEU A 16 -3.70 7.72 -1.09
CA LEU A 16 -4.20 9.09 -0.99
C LEU A 16 -5.53 9.23 -1.76
N PRO A 17 -6.48 10.05 -1.27
CA PRO A 17 -7.77 10.21 -1.91
C PRO A 17 -7.67 10.99 -3.23
N ARG A 18 -8.59 10.76 -4.17
CA ARG A 18 -8.53 11.31 -5.54
C ARG A 18 -8.48 12.84 -5.57
N ASN A 19 -9.15 13.52 -4.64
CA ASN A 19 -9.15 14.97 -4.52
C ASN A 19 -7.77 15.54 -4.15
N VAL A 20 -6.90 14.75 -3.53
CA VAL A 20 -5.51 15.13 -3.20
C VAL A 20 -4.56 14.72 -4.31
N THR A 21 -4.74 13.53 -4.90
CA THR A 21 -3.82 13.04 -5.95
C THR A 21 -4.01 13.74 -7.29
N GLY A 22 -5.18 14.33 -7.55
CA GLY A 22 -5.49 15.02 -8.82
C GLY A 22 -5.64 14.10 -10.03
N LEU A 23 -5.50 12.79 -9.84
CA LEU A 23 -5.61 11.77 -10.89
C LEU A 23 -7.03 11.66 -11.42
N CYS A 24 -7.16 11.35 -12.70
CA CYS A 24 -8.46 11.00 -13.28
C CYS A 24 -8.95 9.65 -12.73
N LEU A 25 -10.25 9.39 -12.86
CA LEU A 25 -10.89 8.22 -12.22
C LEU A 25 -10.24 6.90 -12.67
N GLU A 26 -9.86 6.80 -13.94
CA GLU A 26 -9.26 5.59 -14.51
C GLU A 26 -7.86 5.34 -13.95
N GLU A 27 -7.01 6.37 -13.92
CA GLU A 27 -5.65 6.27 -13.36
C GLU A 27 -5.69 5.99 -11.86
N HIS A 28 -6.60 6.63 -11.13
CA HIS A 28 -6.76 6.39 -9.70
C HIS A 28 -7.07 4.91 -9.42
N ARG A 29 -7.95 4.28 -10.22
CA ARG A 29 -8.24 2.84 -10.12
C ARG A 29 -7.03 1.96 -10.45
N LYS A 30 -6.28 2.30 -11.51
CA LYS A 30 -5.06 1.56 -11.88
C LYS A 30 -4.01 1.60 -10.77
N ILE A 31 -3.81 2.78 -10.16
CA ILE A 31 -2.86 2.92 -9.05
C ILE A 31 -3.36 2.16 -7.82
N GLU A 32 -4.65 2.20 -7.52
CA GLU A 32 -5.22 1.45 -6.39
C GLU A 32 -4.96 -0.06 -6.51
N GLU A 33 -5.20 -0.64 -7.69
CA GLU A 33 -4.87 -2.03 -8.02
C GLU A 33 -3.37 -2.32 -7.83
N CYS A 34 -2.51 -1.46 -8.36
CA CYS A 34 -1.06 -1.61 -8.25
C CYS A 34 -0.58 -1.55 -6.80
N VAL A 35 -1.12 -0.65 -5.99
CA VAL A 35 -0.81 -0.53 -4.56
C VAL A 35 -1.23 -1.80 -3.81
N LYS A 36 -2.41 -2.36 -4.10
CA LYS A 36 -2.87 -3.63 -3.52
C LYS A 36 -1.93 -4.78 -3.87
N MET A 37 -1.51 -4.89 -5.13
CA MET A 37 -0.56 -5.92 -5.57
C MET A 37 0.81 -5.76 -4.88
N ALA A 38 1.33 -4.54 -4.82
CA ALA A 38 2.61 -4.25 -4.18
C ALA A 38 2.61 -4.57 -2.66
N HIS A 39 1.49 -4.34 -1.97
CA HIS A 39 1.31 -4.78 -0.58
C HIS A 39 1.33 -6.29 -0.43
N ARG A 40 0.66 -7.02 -1.33
CA ARG A 40 0.62 -8.49 -1.31
C ARG A 40 2.00 -9.09 -1.58
N ALA A 41 2.76 -8.53 -2.52
CA ALA A 41 4.16 -8.88 -2.77
C ALA A 41 5.09 -8.46 -1.60
N GLY A 42 4.65 -7.49 -0.79
CA GLY A 42 5.42 -6.93 0.31
C GLY A 42 6.56 -6.02 -0.15
N LEU A 43 6.33 -5.29 -1.23
CA LEU A 43 7.26 -4.29 -1.78
C LEU A 43 7.28 -2.98 -0.98
N PHE A 44 6.32 -2.77 -0.06
CA PHE A 44 6.27 -1.61 0.83
C PHE A 44 6.54 -1.99 2.31
N PRO A 45 7.79 -2.29 2.68
CA PRO A 45 8.11 -2.69 4.06
C PRO A 45 7.84 -1.59 5.08
N ASN A 46 8.00 -0.32 4.69
CA ASN A 46 7.84 0.85 5.56
C ASN A 46 6.40 1.37 5.64
N HIS A 47 5.47 0.83 4.84
CA HIS A 47 4.09 1.31 4.76
C HIS A 47 3.11 0.32 5.39
N ARG A 48 3.43 -0.18 6.58
CA ARG A 48 2.57 -1.13 7.28
C ARG A 48 1.55 -0.39 8.16
N PRO A 49 0.35 -0.97 8.36
CA PRO A 49 -0.58 -0.45 9.34
C PRO A 49 0.09 -0.46 10.72
N ARG A 50 -0.11 0.61 11.50
CA ARG A 50 0.30 0.62 12.90
C ARG A 50 -0.52 -0.44 13.63
N LEU A 51 0.18 -1.45 14.13
CA LEU A 51 -0.38 -2.44 15.02
C LEU A 51 -0.66 -1.77 16.37
N PRO A 52 -1.84 -2.00 16.99
CA PRO A 52 -2.09 -1.53 18.35
C PRO A 52 -1.08 -2.16 19.30
N GLU A 53 -0.66 -1.40 20.32
CA GLU A 53 0.28 -1.86 21.36
C GLU A 53 -0.25 -3.17 21.97
N GLY A 54 0.61 -4.20 21.96
CA GLY A 54 0.26 -5.54 22.44
C GLY A 54 -0.13 -6.57 21.38
N SER A 55 -0.33 -6.18 20.11
CA SER A 55 -0.56 -7.14 19.03
C SER A 55 0.76 -7.64 18.42
N LEU A 56 1.20 -8.82 18.87
CA LEU A 56 2.35 -9.50 18.25
C LEU A 56 1.95 -10.03 16.87
N PRO A 57 2.66 -9.68 15.79
CA PRO A 57 2.40 -10.26 14.48
C PRO A 57 2.66 -11.76 14.54
N LYS A 58 1.60 -12.57 14.41
CA LYS A 58 1.75 -14.03 14.31
C LYS A 58 2.64 -14.34 13.09
N ASN A 59 3.67 -15.15 13.30
CA ASN A 59 4.64 -15.52 12.27
C ASN A 59 3.96 -16.48 11.26
N LYS A 60 3.16 -15.93 10.35
CA LYS A 60 2.57 -16.69 9.25
C LYS A 60 3.63 -16.87 8.16
N PRO A 61 3.81 -18.08 7.59
CA PRO A 61 4.74 -18.27 6.50
C PRO A 61 4.34 -17.37 5.33
N LYS A 62 5.25 -16.49 4.91
CA LYS A 62 5.02 -15.60 3.76
C LYS A 62 5.18 -16.44 2.49
N LEU A 63 4.08 -16.81 1.87
CA LEU A 63 4.10 -17.51 0.59
C LEU A 63 4.48 -16.51 -0.51
N ASN A 64 5.54 -16.79 -1.26
CA ASN A 64 5.88 -16.02 -2.45
C ASN A 64 4.79 -16.29 -3.50
N ARG A 65 3.97 -15.28 -3.79
CA ARG A 65 2.97 -15.30 -4.86
C ARG A 65 3.22 -14.14 -5.80
#